data_AF-A0A2H1X2G8-F1
#
_entry.id   AF-A0A2H1X2G8-F1
#
_cell.length_a   1.000
_cell.length_b   1.000
_cell.length_c   1.000
_cell.angle_alpha   90.00
_cell.angle_beta   90.00
_cell.angle_gamma   90.00
#
_symmetry.space_group_name_H-M   'P 1'
#
loop_
_entity.id
_entity.type
_entity.pdbx_description
1 polymer ?
#
loop_
_entity_poly.entity_id
_entity_poly.type
_entity_poly.pdbx_seq_one_letter_code
_entity_poly.pdbx_strand_id
1 'polypeptide(L)'
;VVWVVWCCASAWCAGSLCVVLWRRYLQVPALLVLCDDDARTLSYSRQGVPTVAVCLPPDVVAKMFLHKLSSNTTQTEQIPSSLARVLDGKSTLSGQLEILDDLLASSNTTLADMMMSHAPNCDEDMIIKCRYQKRMVPCQQLFEKRLTYWGVCCVMRPDKLLPKFNKGLVSKSHTMQSLELVLQCKRGFYPTVCQFLTYYKGEEWVQPIILHPRHYYMAHLVFTLIPDESTSLVETACSHDPDYSRTRCILHCAEKSCGCRDPLYMNRNSDTDLPVCSTARLICLRSFDRMQ
;
A
#
# COMPACT_ATOMS: atom_id res chain seq x y z
N VAL A 1 60.63 -23.51 38.72
CA VAL A 1 60.65 -23.43 37.24
C VAL A 1 59.44 -24.12 36.61
N VAL A 2 59.19 -25.40 36.87
CA VAL A 2 58.04 -26.16 36.28
C VAL A 2 56.68 -25.49 36.52
N TRP A 3 56.41 -24.99 37.73
CA TRP A 3 55.18 -24.26 38.06
C TRP A 3 54.98 -22.98 37.24
N VAL A 4 56.06 -22.24 36.98
CA VAL A 4 55.99 -20.99 36.21
C VAL A 4 55.63 -21.27 34.75
N VAL A 5 56.20 -22.35 34.18
CA VAL A 5 55.90 -22.77 32.80
C VAL A 5 54.42 -23.17 32.67
N TRP A 6 53.85 -23.87 33.65
CA TRP A 6 52.43 -24.24 33.64
C TRP A 6 51.50 -23.02 33.78
N CYS A 7 51.85 -22.05 34.63
CA CYS A 7 51.10 -20.80 34.75
C CYS A 7 51.16 -19.95 33.47
N CYS A 8 52.30 -19.90 32.79
CA CYS A 8 52.41 -19.18 31.51
C CYS A 8 51.61 -19.87 30.40
N ALA A 9 51.64 -21.20 30.34
CA ALA A 9 50.87 -21.97 29.36
C ALA A 9 49.36 -21.80 29.57
N SER A 10 48.87 -21.83 30.82
CA SER A 10 47.45 -21.63 31.12
C SER A 10 46.99 -20.20 30.80
N ALA A 11 47.81 -19.19 31.11
CA ALA A 11 47.53 -17.80 30.77
C ALA A 11 47.44 -17.56 29.25
N TRP A 12 48.33 -18.17 28.46
CA TRP A 12 48.27 -18.10 27.00
C TRP A 12 47.05 -18.80 26.41
N CYS A 13 46.67 -19.96 26.94
CA CYS A 13 45.44 -20.64 26.52
C CYS A 13 44.19 -19.82 26.87
N ALA A 14 44.15 -19.19 28.04
CA ALA A 14 43.05 -18.30 28.43
C ALA A 14 42.98 -17.08 27.51
N GLY A 15 44.13 -16.44 27.23
CA GLY A 15 44.21 -15.29 26.33
C GLY A 15 43.76 -15.61 24.91
N SER A 16 44.19 -16.74 24.34
CA SER A 16 43.78 -17.15 22.99
C SER A 16 42.28 -17.47 22.91
N LEU A 17 41.71 -18.13 23.92
CA LEU A 17 40.27 -18.37 24.01
C LEU A 17 39.48 -17.06 24.12
N CYS A 18 39.93 -16.11 24.94
CA CYS A 18 39.31 -14.80 25.03
C CYS A 18 39.34 -14.06 23.68
N VAL A 19 40.46 -14.09 22.96
CA VAL A 19 40.57 -13.45 21.64
C VAL A 19 39.66 -14.13 20.61
N VAL A 20 39.59 -15.46 20.60
CA VAL A 20 38.71 -16.20 19.67
C VAL A 20 37.23 -15.94 19.98
N LEU A 21 36.84 -15.97 21.25
CA LEU A 21 35.47 -15.68 21.67
C LEU A 21 35.09 -14.22 21.40
N TRP A 22 36.00 -13.28 21.67
CA TRP A 22 35.79 -11.86 21.39
C TRP A 22 35.66 -11.59 19.89
N ARG A 23 36.54 -12.18 19.07
CA ARG A 23 36.46 -12.07 17.62
C ARG A 23 35.17 -12.68 17.08
N ARG A 24 34.73 -13.80 17.65
CA ARG A 24 33.46 -14.44 17.28
C ARG A 24 32.26 -13.62 17.74
N TYR A 25 32.33 -12.98 18.90
CA TYR A 25 31.31 -12.06 19.42
C TYR A 25 31.15 -10.82 18.52
N LEU A 26 32.26 -10.24 18.06
CA LEU A 26 32.24 -9.13 17.08
C LEU A 26 31.77 -9.57 15.69
N GLN A 27 31.83 -10.86 15.37
CA GLN A 27 31.40 -11.44 14.10
C GLN A 27 29.99 -12.05 14.15
N VAL A 28 29.25 -11.92 15.26
CA VAL A 28 27.97 -12.62 15.41
C VAL A 28 27.03 -12.21 14.28
N PRO A 29 26.62 -13.16 13.41
CA PRO A 29 25.57 -12.92 12.44
C PRO A 29 24.27 -12.70 13.22
N ALA A 30 23.48 -11.70 12.82
CA ALA A 30 22.14 -11.50 13.37
C ALA A 30 21.39 -12.84 13.38
N LEU A 31 21.01 -13.32 14.57
CA LEU A 31 20.20 -14.52 14.71
C LEU A 31 18.75 -14.11 14.52
N LEU A 32 18.19 -14.44 13.36
CA LEU A 32 16.76 -14.33 13.11
C LEU A 32 16.06 -15.52 13.75
N VAL A 33 15.29 -15.27 14.80
CA VAL A 33 14.44 -16.28 15.43
C VAL A 33 13.03 -16.14 14.86
N LEU A 34 12.54 -17.20 14.21
CA LEU A 34 11.13 -17.29 13.83
C LEU A 34 10.34 -17.71 15.06
N CYS A 35 9.45 -16.83 15.52
CA CYS A 35 8.55 -17.11 16.63
C CYS A 35 7.13 -17.28 16.10
N ASP A 36 6.57 -18.47 16.27
CA ASP A 36 5.12 -18.72 16.14
C ASP A 36 4.43 -18.29 17.44
N ASP A 37 4.44 -17.00 17.77
CA ASP A 37 3.99 -16.53 19.08
C ASP A 37 2.58 -15.91 19.05
N ASP A 38 1.60 -16.68 19.51
CA ASP A 38 0.20 -16.30 19.75
C ASP A 38 0.02 -15.40 21.00
N ALA A 39 1.02 -15.26 21.88
CA ALA A 39 0.86 -14.66 23.21
C ALA A 39 1.45 -13.24 23.37
N ARG A 40 2.58 -12.92 22.70
CA ARG A 40 3.26 -11.61 22.88
C ARG A 40 2.63 -10.45 22.10
N THR A 41 1.70 -10.72 21.19
CA THR A 41 1.13 -9.75 20.27
C THR A 41 -0.23 -9.18 20.71
N LEU A 42 -0.67 -9.28 21.97
CA LEU A 42 -1.95 -8.69 22.41
C LEU A 42 -2.13 -7.19 22.05
N SER A 43 -1.02 -6.45 21.85
CA SER A 43 -0.99 -5.06 21.37
C SER A 43 -1.14 -4.95 19.84
N TYR A 44 -0.51 -5.83 19.06
CA TYR A 44 -0.49 -5.83 17.59
C TYR A 44 -1.59 -6.71 16.95
N SER A 45 -2.11 -7.69 17.69
CA SER A 45 -3.24 -8.58 17.38
C SER A 45 -4.55 -7.81 17.14
N ARG A 46 -4.61 -6.53 17.54
CA ARG A 46 -5.69 -5.63 17.12
C ARG A 46 -5.74 -5.43 15.60
N GLN A 47 -4.65 -5.68 14.86
CA GLN A 47 -4.59 -5.53 13.41
C GLN A 47 -4.76 -6.85 12.65
N GLY A 48 -5.37 -7.89 13.23
CA GLY A 48 -5.46 -9.22 12.60
C GLY A 48 -6.01 -9.26 11.17
N VAL A 49 -6.79 -8.25 10.75
CA VAL A 49 -7.23 -8.10 9.34
C VAL A 49 -6.31 -7.09 8.62
N PRO A 50 -5.73 -7.42 7.46
CA PRO A 50 -5.05 -6.42 6.63
C PRO A 50 -6.05 -5.38 6.10
N THR A 51 -5.53 -4.26 5.62
CA THR A 51 -6.33 -3.36 4.77
C THR A 51 -6.63 -4.09 3.48
N VAL A 52 -7.90 -4.19 3.12
CA VAL A 52 -8.35 -4.80 1.86
C VAL A 52 -8.83 -3.69 0.96
N ALA A 53 -8.30 -3.61 -0.26
CA ALA A 53 -8.77 -2.66 -1.24
C ALA A 53 -9.18 -3.37 -2.53
N VAL A 54 -10.30 -2.93 -3.08
CA VAL A 54 -10.75 -3.31 -4.42
C VAL A 54 -10.75 -2.04 -5.26
N CYS A 55 -10.01 -2.05 -6.36
CA CYS A 55 -9.82 -0.91 -7.25
C CYS A 55 -10.36 -1.23 -8.64
N LEU A 56 -10.80 -0.19 -9.34
CA LEU A 56 -10.96 -0.28 -10.78
C LEU A 56 -9.62 0.02 -11.46
N PRO A 57 -9.31 -0.63 -12.59
CA PRO A 57 -8.17 -0.26 -13.40
C PRO A 57 -8.22 1.22 -13.80
N PRO A 58 -7.08 1.90 -13.84
CA PRO A 58 -7.02 3.33 -14.14
C PRO A 58 -7.58 3.67 -15.52
N ASP A 59 -7.47 2.77 -16.51
CA ASP A 59 -8.02 2.96 -17.85
C ASP A 59 -9.55 3.01 -17.87
N VAL A 60 -10.19 2.24 -16.99
CA VAL A 60 -11.64 2.23 -16.83
C VAL A 60 -12.11 3.55 -16.23
N VAL A 61 -11.45 4.02 -15.18
CA VAL A 61 -11.78 5.30 -14.52
C VAL A 61 -11.58 6.46 -15.50
N ALA A 62 -10.48 6.45 -16.27
CA ALA A 62 -10.19 7.47 -17.27
C ALA A 62 -11.23 7.50 -18.41
N LYS A 63 -11.71 6.33 -18.87
CA LYS A 63 -12.79 6.25 -19.88
C LYS A 63 -14.12 6.77 -19.35
N MET A 64 -14.46 6.46 -18.09
CA MET A 64 -15.68 6.94 -17.43
C MET A 64 -15.69 8.48 -17.32
N PHE A 65 -14.53 9.06 -17.06
CA PHE A 65 -14.33 10.51 -17.00
C PHE A 65 -14.64 11.19 -18.35
N LEU A 66 -14.09 10.70 -19.47
CA LEU A 66 -14.33 11.34 -20.76
C LEU A 66 -15.75 11.22 -21.27
N HIS A 67 -16.44 10.11 -21.01
CA HIS A 67 -17.83 9.97 -21.43
C HIS A 67 -18.72 11.05 -20.81
N LYS A 68 -18.36 11.61 -19.65
CA LYS A 68 -19.10 12.73 -19.04
C LYS A 68 -18.59 14.12 -19.42
N LEU A 69 -17.34 14.24 -19.84
CA LEU A 69 -16.78 15.47 -20.41
C LEU A 69 -17.20 15.72 -21.86
N SER A 70 -18.15 14.94 -22.40
CA SER A 70 -18.62 15.00 -23.78
C SER A 70 -19.22 16.36 -24.17
N SER A 71 -18.33 17.31 -24.44
CA SER A 71 -18.49 18.40 -25.39
C SER A 71 -17.47 18.21 -26.51
N ASN A 72 -17.81 17.29 -27.41
CA ASN A 72 -17.72 17.42 -28.87
C ASN A 72 -16.40 17.86 -29.55
N THR A 73 -15.22 17.36 -29.16
CA THR A 73 -14.01 17.54 -29.97
C THR A 73 -13.23 16.24 -30.18
N THR A 74 -12.87 15.97 -31.43
CA THR A 74 -12.03 14.85 -31.90
C THR A 74 -10.65 14.78 -31.22
N GLN A 75 -10.21 15.89 -30.60
CA GLN A 75 -8.95 15.96 -29.84
C GLN A 75 -9.00 15.25 -28.48
N THR A 76 -10.19 14.98 -27.94
CA THR A 76 -10.35 14.39 -26.59
C THR A 76 -10.30 12.85 -26.58
N GLU A 77 -10.43 12.16 -27.73
CA GLU A 77 -10.53 10.69 -27.78
C GLU A 77 -9.30 9.95 -27.24
N GLN A 78 -8.10 10.57 -27.30
CA GLN A 78 -6.85 9.96 -26.85
C GLN A 78 -6.48 10.29 -25.39
N ILE A 79 -7.21 11.20 -24.74
CA ILE A 79 -6.97 11.56 -23.34
C ILE A 79 -7.15 10.36 -22.38
N PRO A 80 -8.08 9.38 -22.54
CA PRO A 80 -8.20 8.29 -21.57
C PRO A 80 -7.01 7.34 -21.62
N SER A 81 -6.53 7.03 -22.84
CA SER A 81 -5.39 6.13 -23.03
C SER A 81 -4.10 6.78 -22.54
N SER A 82 -3.94 8.08 -22.74
CA SER A 82 -2.84 8.86 -22.19
C SER A 82 -2.91 8.95 -20.66
N LEU A 83 -4.06 9.28 -20.07
CA LEU A 83 -4.23 9.32 -18.62
C LEU A 83 -4.00 7.93 -17.99
N ALA A 84 -4.57 6.87 -18.58
CA ALA A 84 -4.36 5.50 -18.11
C ALA A 84 -2.88 5.11 -18.12
N ARG A 85 -2.16 5.44 -19.20
CA ARG A 85 -0.73 5.16 -19.31
C ARG A 85 0.07 5.93 -18.26
N VAL A 86 -0.26 7.18 -17.97
CA VAL A 86 0.40 7.97 -16.91
C VAL A 86 0.15 7.38 -15.54
N LEU A 87 -1.08 6.98 -15.23
CA LEU A 87 -1.43 6.32 -13.98
C LEU A 87 -0.71 4.97 -13.82
N ASP A 88 -0.49 4.25 -14.92
CA ASP A 88 0.33 3.03 -15.00
C ASP A 88 1.85 3.29 -14.97
N GLY A 89 2.29 4.56 -14.90
CA GLY A 89 3.72 4.93 -14.99
C GLY A 89 4.37 4.63 -16.34
N LYS A 90 3.60 4.52 -17.41
CA LYS A 90 4.08 4.37 -18.79
C LYS A 90 4.27 5.74 -19.42
N SER A 91 5.23 5.85 -20.34
CA SER A 91 5.46 7.08 -21.09
C SER A 91 4.26 7.43 -21.99
N THR A 92 4.00 8.73 -22.12
CA THR A 92 2.94 9.31 -22.95
C THR A 92 3.39 10.64 -23.55
N LEU A 93 2.66 11.13 -24.56
CA LEU A 93 2.89 12.43 -25.17
C LEU A 93 2.30 13.53 -24.27
N SER A 94 3.16 14.44 -23.78
CA SER A 94 2.79 15.49 -22.82
C SER A 94 1.66 16.41 -23.30
N GLY A 95 1.59 16.70 -24.61
CA GLY A 95 0.61 17.64 -25.17
C GLY A 95 -0.86 17.22 -24.96
N GLN A 96 -1.17 15.94 -24.78
CA GLN A 96 -2.55 15.50 -24.49
C GLN A 96 -2.94 15.66 -23.02
N LEU A 97 -1.95 15.65 -22.12
CA LEU A 97 -2.16 15.88 -20.70
C LEU A 97 -2.26 17.37 -20.40
N GLU A 98 -1.60 18.22 -21.19
CA GLU A 98 -1.78 19.66 -21.13
C GLU A 98 -3.21 20.07 -21.48
N ILE A 99 -3.81 19.47 -22.51
CA ILE A 99 -5.24 19.67 -22.84
C ILE A 99 -6.14 19.24 -21.68
N LEU A 100 -5.78 18.15 -20.99
CA LEU A 100 -6.51 17.70 -19.81
C LEU A 100 -6.37 18.70 -18.64
N ASP A 101 -5.16 19.22 -18.41
CA ASP A 101 -4.90 20.25 -17.40
C ASP A 101 -5.72 21.52 -17.68
N ASP A 102 -5.82 21.96 -18.94
CA ASP A 102 -6.62 23.12 -19.34
C ASP A 102 -8.12 22.90 -19.10
N LEU A 103 -8.64 21.70 -19.39
CA LEU A 103 -10.03 21.34 -19.13
C LEU A 103 -10.34 21.32 -17.62
N LEU A 104 -9.42 20.78 -16.82
CA LEU A 104 -9.52 20.77 -15.36
C LEU A 104 -9.49 22.19 -14.79
N ALA A 105 -8.59 23.04 -15.30
CA ALA A 105 -8.49 24.44 -14.92
C ALA A 105 -9.76 25.23 -15.29
N SER A 106 -10.32 25.03 -16.49
CA SER A 106 -11.56 25.71 -16.93
C SER A 106 -12.78 25.34 -16.09
N SER A 107 -12.78 24.14 -15.49
CA SER A 107 -13.89 23.62 -14.67
C SER A 107 -13.68 23.86 -13.17
N ASN A 108 -12.58 24.48 -12.75
CA ASN A 108 -12.18 24.63 -11.34
C ASN A 108 -12.19 23.29 -10.57
N THR A 109 -11.80 22.20 -11.21
CA THR A 109 -11.76 20.87 -10.57
C THR A 109 -10.35 20.29 -10.60
N THR A 110 -9.97 19.56 -9.55
CA THR A 110 -8.70 18.83 -9.54
C THR A 110 -8.88 17.43 -10.13
N LEU A 111 -7.80 16.82 -10.62
CA LEU A 111 -7.82 15.42 -11.07
C LEU A 111 -8.35 14.49 -9.96
N ALA A 112 -7.96 14.75 -8.71
CA ALA A 112 -8.37 13.97 -7.54
C ALA A 112 -9.89 14.06 -7.30
N ASP A 113 -10.44 15.27 -7.28
CA ASP A 113 -11.88 15.50 -7.08
C ASP A 113 -12.70 14.90 -8.24
N MET A 114 -12.17 15.02 -9.46
CA MET A 114 -12.80 14.43 -10.64
C MET A 114 -12.81 12.92 -10.58
N MET A 115 -11.67 12.27 -10.29
CA MET A 115 -11.62 10.82 -10.15
C MET A 115 -12.54 10.34 -9.03
N MET A 116 -12.57 11.02 -7.88
CA MET A 116 -13.42 10.64 -6.75
C MET A 116 -14.92 10.80 -7.04
N SER A 117 -15.32 11.85 -7.74
CA SER A 117 -16.73 12.11 -8.09
C SER A 117 -17.26 11.18 -9.18
N HIS A 118 -16.38 10.73 -10.09
CA HIS A 118 -16.76 9.90 -11.24
C HIS A 118 -16.58 8.40 -11.01
N ALA A 119 -15.72 8.01 -10.07
CA ALA A 119 -15.58 6.62 -9.68
C ALA A 119 -16.89 6.09 -9.05
N PRO A 120 -17.24 4.81 -9.32
CA PRO A 120 -18.44 4.20 -8.77
C PRO A 120 -18.39 4.20 -7.24
N ASN A 121 -19.58 4.17 -6.63
CA ASN A 121 -19.66 3.98 -5.20
C ASN A 121 -19.29 2.53 -4.85
N CYS A 122 -18.79 2.34 -3.64
CA CYS A 122 -18.37 1.01 -3.20
C CYS A 122 -19.55 0.07 -2.99
N ASP A 123 -20.69 0.64 -2.61
CA ASP A 123 -21.93 -0.11 -2.46
C ASP A 123 -22.70 -0.16 -3.77
N GLU A 124 -23.31 -1.32 -4.00
CA GLU A 124 -24.17 -1.68 -5.14
C GLU A 124 -23.48 -1.67 -6.52
N ASP A 125 -22.57 -0.74 -6.78
CA ASP A 125 -21.93 -0.57 -8.09
C ASP A 125 -20.65 -1.39 -8.26
N MET A 126 -19.92 -1.65 -7.17
CA MET A 126 -18.62 -2.34 -7.20
C MET A 126 -18.60 -3.57 -6.30
N ILE A 127 -19.19 -3.49 -5.11
CA ILE A 127 -19.30 -4.61 -4.17
C ILE A 127 -20.78 -4.78 -3.81
N ILE A 128 -21.41 -5.85 -4.30
CA ILE A 128 -22.85 -6.10 -4.11
C ILE A 128 -23.14 -6.71 -2.75
N LYS A 129 -22.28 -7.63 -2.31
CA LYS A 129 -22.48 -8.40 -1.08
C LYS A 129 -21.19 -8.52 -0.31
N CYS A 130 -21.29 -8.27 0.99
CA CYS A 130 -20.21 -8.39 1.94
C CYS A 130 -20.61 -9.34 3.06
N ARG A 131 -19.76 -10.33 3.32
CA ARG A 131 -19.89 -11.24 4.46
C ARG A 131 -18.59 -11.23 5.25
N TYR A 132 -18.67 -10.76 6.49
CA TYR A 132 -17.54 -10.70 7.41
C TYR A 132 -17.78 -11.68 8.55
N GLN A 133 -16.82 -12.59 8.79
CA GLN A 133 -16.92 -13.64 9.82
C GLN A 133 -18.26 -14.41 9.73
N LYS A 134 -18.64 -14.81 8.50
CA LYS A 134 -19.89 -15.51 8.18
C LYS A 134 -21.18 -14.70 8.42
N ARG A 135 -21.11 -13.43 8.82
CA ARG A 135 -22.26 -12.53 8.96
C ARG A 135 -22.40 -11.61 7.76
N MET A 136 -23.60 -11.53 7.20
CA MET A 136 -23.92 -10.55 6.16
C MET A 136 -23.91 -9.15 6.78
N VAL A 137 -23.14 -8.25 6.19
CA VAL A 137 -23.02 -6.86 6.64
C VAL A 137 -23.13 -5.92 5.44
N PRO A 138 -23.71 -4.71 5.61
CA PRO A 138 -23.75 -3.73 4.53
C PRO A 138 -22.35 -3.34 4.07
N CYS A 139 -22.09 -3.35 2.76
CA CYS A 139 -20.76 -3.06 2.22
C CYS A 139 -20.27 -1.65 2.54
N GLN A 140 -21.18 -0.67 2.66
CA GLN A 140 -20.89 0.71 3.09
C GLN A 140 -20.28 0.80 4.48
N GLN A 141 -20.57 -0.16 5.36
CA GLN A 141 -20.00 -0.18 6.72
C GLN A 141 -18.57 -0.68 6.73
N LEU A 142 -18.21 -1.52 5.75
CA LEU A 142 -16.87 -2.10 5.63
C LEU A 142 -15.94 -1.28 4.74
N PHE A 143 -16.43 -0.82 3.59
CA PHE A 143 -15.62 -0.20 2.55
C PHE A 143 -15.94 1.28 2.40
N GLU A 144 -14.89 2.10 2.38
CA GLU A 144 -14.96 3.51 2.06
C GLU A 144 -14.28 3.79 0.72
N LYS A 145 -14.89 4.63 -0.12
CA LYS A 145 -14.25 5.13 -1.34
C LYS A 145 -13.09 6.05 -0.96
N ARG A 146 -11.88 5.76 -1.45
CA ARG A 146 -10.67 6.54 -1.20
C ARG A 146 -9.76 6.60 -2.42
N LEU A 147 -9.03 7.70 -2.50
CA LEU A 147 -7.91 7.87 -3.41
C LEU A 147 -6.69 7.15 -2.82
N THR A 148 -6.06 6.33 -3.64
CA THR A 148 -4.86 5.54 -3.30
C THR A 148 -3.82 5.72 -4.40
N TYR A 149 -2.62 5.17 -4.19
CA TYR A 149 -1.59 5.14 -5.23
C TYR A 149 -2.09 4.48 -6.53
N TRP A 150 -2.98 3.49 -6.45
CA TRP A 150 -3.54 2.77 -7.61
C TRP A 150 -4.78 3.45 -8.22
N GLY A 151 -5.14 4.65 -7.74
CA GLY A 151 -6.34 5.38 -8.15
C GLY A 151 -7.46 5.28 -7.13
N VAL A 152 -8.71 5.36 -7.58
CA VAL A 152 -9.88 5.33 -6.68
C VAL A 152 -10.27 3.90 -6.38
N CYS A 153 -10.25 3.57 -5.09
CA CYS A 153 -10.51 2.23 -4.59
C CYS A 153 -11.53 2.23 -3.46
N CYS A 154 -12.17 1.08 -3.28
CA CYS A 154 -12.97 0.75 -2.12
C CYS A 154 -12.09 0.08 -1.09
N VAL A 155 -11.85 0.78 0.01
CA VAL A 155 -10.86 0.38 1.02
C VAL A 155 -11.55 0.03 2.32
N MET A 156 -11.32 -1.19 2.80
CA MET A 156 -11.70 -1.68 4.11
C MET A 156 -10.51 -1.57 5.06
N ARG A 157 -10.67 -0.79 6.12
CA ARG A 157 -9.60 -0.47 7.07
C ARG A 157 -9.87 -1.03 8.47
N PRO A 158 -9.00 -1.90 9.01
CA PRO A 158 -9.23 -2.56 10.29
C PRO A 158 -9.38 -1.57 11.45
N ASP A 159 -8.59 -0.50 11.49
CA ASP A 159 -8.62 0.56 12.51
C ASP A 159 -10.01 1.21 12.68
N LYS A 160 -10.79 1.28 11.60
CA LYS A 160 -12.14 1.84 11.61
C LYS A 160 -13.24 0.82 11.89
N LEU A 161 -12.96 -0.47 11.69
CA LEU A 161 -13.93 -1.55 11.91
C LEU A 161 -13.98 -1.98 13.38
N LEU A 162 -12.82 -2.04 14.04
CA LEU A 162 -12.68 -2.48 15.43
C LEU A 162 -13.53 -1.70 16.45
N PRO A 163 -13.77 -0.38 16.32
CA PRO A 163 -14.70 0.32 17.22
C PRO A 163 -16.18 0.11 16.88
N LYS A 164 -16.53 -0.24 15.62
CA LYS A 164 -17.92 -0.43 15.16
C LYS A 164 -18.45 -1.84 15.41
N PHE A 165 -17.58 -2.84 15.33
CA PHE A 165 -17.91 -4.23 15.67
C PHE A 165 -17.46 -4.47 17.12
N ASN A 166 -18.43 -4.56 18.04
CA ASN A 166 -18.20 -4.81 19.47
C ASN A 166 -16.97 -5.70 19.73
N LYS A 167 -16.08 -5.29 20.65
CA LYS A 167 -14.88 -6.03 21.07
C LYS A 167 -15.16 -7.51 21.41
N GLY A 168 -16.39 -7.88 21.77
CA GLY A 168 -16.82 -9.26 22.02
C GLY A 168 -17.00 -10.16 20.78
N LEU A 169 -17.06 -9.59 19.57
CA LEU A 169 -17.17 -10.34 18.31
C LEU A 169 -15.80 -10.65 17.69
N VAL A 170 -14.83 -9.75 17.90
CA VAL A 170 -13.44 -9.93 17.42
C VAL A 170 -12.59 -10.73 18.41
N SER A 171 -12.95 -10.77 19.70
CA SER A 171 -12.14 -11.44 20.75
C SER A 171 -12.48 -12.91 21.04
N LYS A 172 -13.44 -13.53 20.33
CA LYS A 172 -13.87 -14.92 20.65
C LYS A 172 -13.57 -16.00 19.62
N SER A 173 -13.00 -15.67 18.46
CA SER A 173 -12.59 -16.69 17.49
C SER A 173 -11.09 -16.62 17.31
N HIS A 174 -10.40 -17.54 17.98
CA HIS A 174 -9.00 -17.82 17.72
C HIS A 174 -8.81 -18.19 16.22
N THR A 175 -7.72 -17.67 15.66
CA THR A 175 -6.99 -18.05 14.43
C THR A 175 -7.52 -17.77 13.03
N MET A 176 -8.81 -17.55 12.74
CA MET A 176 -9.23 -17.31 11.34
C MET A 176 -10.32 -16.26 11.15
N GLN A 177 -9.97 -15.13 10.52
CA GLN A 177 -10.91 -14.11 10.08
C GLN A 177 -11.24 -14.33 8.60
N SER A 178 -12.54 -14.39 8.26
CA SER A 178 -12.99 -14.58 6.88
C SER A 178 -13.72 -13.35 6.35
N LEU A 179 -13.39 -12.98 5.12
CA LEU A 179 -14.07 -11.95 4.35
C LEU A 179 -14.48 -12.55 3.01
N GLU A 180 -15.75 -12.43 2.67
CA GLU A 180 -16.26 -12.83 1.36
C GLU A 180 -16.97 -11.65 0.70
N LEU A 181 -16.63 -11.43 -0.56
CA LEU A 181 -17.07 -10.31 -1.35
C LEU A 181 -17.67 -10.83 -2.65
N VAL A 182 -18.80 -10.26 -3.06
CA VAL A 182 -19.34 -10.43 -4.40
C VAL A 182 -19.12 -9.13 -5.14
N LEU A 183 -18.23 -9.16 -6.13
CA LEU A 183 -17.84 -7.98 -6.89
C LEU A 183 -18.68 -7.84 -8.16
N GLN A 184 -19.14 -6.62 -8.42
CA GLN A 184 -19.76 -6.21 -9.68
C GLN A 184 -18.82 -5.29 -10.42
N CYS A 185 -17.84 -5.86 -11.09
CA CYS A 185 -16.93 -5.11 -11.96
C CYS A 185 -17.63 -4.81 -13.30
N LYS A 186 -18.81 -4.19 -13.27
CA LYS A 186 -19.58 -3.88 -14.48
C LYS A 186 -20.34 -2.57 -14.32
N ARG A 187 -19.97 -1.57 -15.13
CA ARG A 187 -20.80 -0.40 -15.36
C ARG A 187 -20.67 0.07 -16.81
N GLY A 188 -21.76 -0.04 -17.57
CA GLY A 188 -21.80 0.21 -19.02
C GLY A 188 -21.66 -1.06 -19.88
N PHE A 189 -21.28 -0.88 -21.15
CA PHE A 189 -21.21 -1.95 -22.16
C PHE A 189 -19.94 -2.81 -22.08
N TYR A 190 -18.92 -2.37 -21.36
CA TYR A 190 -17.62 -3.06 -21.31
C TYR A 190 -17.52 -3.94 -20.07
N PRO A 191 -17.17 -5.24 -20.21
CA PRO A 191 -16.78 -6.06 -19.07
C PRO A 191 -15.50 -5.47 -18.48
N THR A 192 -15.55 -5.03 -17.22
CA THR A 192 -14.37 -4.49 -16.55
C THR A 192 -13.82 -5.53 -15.57
N VAL A 193 -12.49 -5.60 -15.51
CA VAL A 193 -11.80 -6.37 -14.47
C VAL A 193 -11.73 -5.54 -13.20
N CYS A 194 -11.71 -6.17 -12.03
CA CYS A 194 -11.36 -5.49 -10.80
C CYS A 194 -9.91 -5.80 -10.44
N GLN A 195 -9.29 -4.90 -9.69
CA GLN A 195 -8.01 -5.12 -9.06
C GLN A 195 -8.24 -5.33 -7.56
N PHE A 196 -7.62 -6.35 -6.99
CA PHE A 196 -7.68 -6.68 -5.58
C PHE A 196 -6.29 -6.58 -4.98
N LEU A 197 -6.18 -5.92 -3.83
CA LEU A 197 -4.92 -5.78 -3.12
C LEU A 197 -5.16 -5.77 -1.61
N THR A 198 -4.18 -6.29 -0.89
CA THR A 198 -4.20 -6.36 0.57
C THR A 198 -2.87 -5.88 1.10
N TYR A 199 -2.89 -5.02 2.11
CA TYR A 199 -1.67 -4.50 2.72
C TYR A 199 -1.88 -4.10 4.18
N TYR A 200 -0.80 -4.09 4.96
CA TYR A 200 -0.75 -3.55 6.31
C TYR A 200 -0.22 -2.11 6.32
N LYS A 201 -0.51 -1.34 7.38
CA LYS A 201 0.07 0.00 7.53
C LYS A 201 1.60 -0.16 7.59
N GLY A 202 2.30 0.49 6.66
CA GLY A 202 3.76 0.44 6.58
C GLY A 202 4.31 -0.55 5.55
N GLU A 203 3.47 -1.41 4.97
CA GLU A 203 3.91 -2.34 3.92
C GLU A 203 4.31 -1.64 2.62
N GLU A 204 5.17 -2.35 1.88
CA GLU A 204 5.69 -1.94 0.58
C GLU A 204 4.60 -1.96 -0.50
N TRP A 205 4.90 -1.36 -1.65
CA TRP A 205 4.01 -1.36 -2.81
C TRP A 205 3.57 -2.80 -3.17
N VAL A 206 2.27 -3.06 -3.09
CA VAL A 206 1.69 -4.37 -3.41
C VAL A 206 1.20 -4.37 -4.86
N GLN A 207 1.66 -5.35 -5.64
CA GLN A 207 1.16 -5.52 -6.99
C GLN A 207 -0.30 -5.99 -6.94
N PRO A 208 -1.24 -5.27 -7.57
CA PRO A 208 -2.65 -5.64 -7.55
C PRO A 208 -2.89 -6.94 -8.33
N ILE A 209 -3.74 -7.81 -7.77
CA ILE A 209 -4.21 -9.03 -8.42
C ILE A 209 -5.42 -8.70 -9.28
N ILE A 210 -5.38 -9.08 -10.55
CA ILE A 210 -6.49 -8.84 -11.49
C ILE A 210 -7.55 -9.95 -11.30
N LEU A 211 -8.78 -9.53 -11.00
CA LEU A 211 -9.94 -10.40 -10.85
C LEU A 211 -10.81 -10.31 -12.11
N HIS A 212 -10.93 -11.43 -12.81
CA HIS A 212 -11.80 -11.57 -13.97
C HIS A 212 -13.24 -11.88 -13.54
N PRO A 213 -14.25 -11.31 -14.22
CA PRO A 213 -15.65 -11.63 -13.94
C PRO A 213 -15.94 -13.13 -14.08
N ARG A 214 -17.01 -13.60 -13.41
CA ARG A 214 -17.52 -14.99 -13.45
C ARG A 214 -16.58 -16.06 -12.87
N HIS A 215 -15.57 -15.66 -12.10
CA HIS A 215 -14.68 -16.58 -11.41
C HIS A 215 -14.85 -16.44 -9.88
N TYR A 216 -14.58 -17.55 -9.18
CA TYR A 216 -14.46 -17.56 -7.73
C TYR A 216 -12.98 -17.56 -7.36
N TYR A 217 -12.60 -16.65 -6.46
CA TYR A 217 -11.23 -16.50 -5.99
C TYR A 217 -11.19 -16.78 -4.49
N MET A 218 -10.21 -17.56 -4.07
CA MET A 218 -9.94 -17.83 -2.66
C MET A 218 -8.52 -17.37 -2.36
N ALA A 219 -8.39 -16.46 -1.39
CA ALA A 219 -7.10 -15.98 -0.91
C ALA A 219 -6.89 -16.47 0.52
N HIS A 220 -5.73 -17.09 0.77
CA HIS A 220 -5.27 -17.42 2.12
C HIS A 220 -4.12 -16.48 2.46
N LEU A 221 -4.38 -15.53 3.35
CA LEU A 221 -3.42 -14.52 3.74
C LEU A 221 -2.67 -14.98 4.99
N VAL A 222 -1.34 -15.05 4.88
CA VAL A 222 -0.44 -15.31 6.02
C VAL A 222 0.37 -14.06 6.24
N PHE A 223 0.38 -13.60 7.48
CA PHE A 223 1.12 -12.41 7.89
C PHE A 223 2.41 -12.83 8.59
N THR A 224 3.48 -12.12 8.29
CA THR A 224 4.76 -12.27 8.97
C THR A 224 5.20 -10.90 9.49
N LEU A 225 5.34 -10.80 10.81
CA LEU A 225 5.93 -9.62 11.44
C LEU A 225 7.43 -9.83 11.58
N ILE A 226 8.22 -8.83 11.21
CA ILE A 226 9.64 -8.77 11.53
C ILE A 226 9.79 -7.67 12.60
N PRO A 227 9.74 -8.02 13.91
CA PRO A 227 9.97 -7.05 14.96
C PRO A 227 11.44 -6.63 14.95
N ASP A 228 11.68 -5.32 14.99
CA ASP A 228 13.01 -4.76 15.23
C ASP A 228 13.28 -4.84 16.75
N GLU A 229 13.90 -5.92 17.21
CA GLU A 229 14.39 -5.98 18.58
C GLU A 229 15.70 -5.21 18.67
N SER A 230 15.74 -4.22 19.56
CA SER A 230 16.89 -3.35 19.88
C SER A 230 18.14 -4.09 20.41
N THR A 231 18.17 -5.42 20.30
CA THR A 231 19.25 -6.31 20.76
C THR A 231 20.14 -6.77 19.60
N SER A 232 19.89 -6.33 18.37
CA SER A 232 20.75 -6.64 17.23
C SER A 232 22.07 -5.84 17.30
N LEU A 233 23.19 -6.56 17.41
CA LEU A 233 24.57 -6.04 17.32
C LEU A 233 24.97 -5.70 15.86
N VAL A 234 24.04 -5.82 14.92
CA VAL A 234 24.26 -5.48 13.52
C VAL A 234 23.64 -4.12 13.29
N GLU A 235 24.41 -3.17 12.75
CA GLU A 235 23.96 -1.85 12.29
C GLU A 235 22.93 -1.99 11.16
N THR A 236 21.75 -2.52 11.44
CA THR A 236 20.60 -2.41 10.56
C THR A 236 19.96 -1.07 10.89
N ALA A 237 20.17 -0.08 10.03
CA ALA A 237 19.56 1.24 10.14
C ALA A 237 18.05 1.15 9.85
N CYS A 238 17.29 0.59 10.79
CA CYS A 238 15.84 0.66 10.80
C CYS A 238 15.41 2.05 11.28
N SER A 239 14.40 2.64 10.64
CA SER A 239 13.82 3.90 11.12
C SER A 239 12.79 3.59 12.19
N HIS A 240 12.91 4.24 13.36
CA HIS A 240 11.97 4.11 14.47
C HIS A 240 10.81 5.11 14.42
N ASP A 241 10.70 5.90 13.34
CA ASP A 241 9.58 6.83 13.18
C ASP A 241 8.28 6.04 12.92
N PRO A 242 7.24 6.15 13.78
CA PRO A 242 6.00 5.39 13.67
C PRO A 242 5.17 5.70 12.41
N ASP A 243 5.48 6.78 11.72
CA ASP A 243 4.84 7.20 10.47
C ASP A 243 5.74 7.04 9.24
N TYR A 244 6.95 6.51 9.44
CA TYR A 244 7.83 6.12 8.37
C TYR A 244 7.41 4.81 7.73
N SER A 245 7.41 4.79 6.41
CA SER A 245 7.42 3.57 5.62
C SER A 245 8.31 3.79 4.41
N ARG A 246 8.92 2.72 3.89
CA ARG A 246 9.73 2.81 2.68
C ARG A 246 8.93 3.40 1.51
N THR A 247 7.68 2.97 1.33
CA THR A 247 6.77 3.50 0.31
C THR A 247 6.58 5.01 0.44
N ARG A 248 6.40 5.53 1.67
CA ARG A 248 6.26 6.96 1.93
C ARG A 248 7.57 7.73 1.69
N CYS A 249 8.69 7.11 2.05
CA CYS A 249 10.03 7.66 1.80
C CYS A 249 10.30 7.82 0.31
N ILE A 250 10.05 6.77 -0.50
CA ILE A 250 10.24 6.81 -1.94
C ILE A 250 9.29 7.83 -2.58
N LEU A 251 8.02 7.87 -2.17
CA LEU A 251 7.08 8.87 -2.65
C LEU A 251 7.56 10.30 -2.36
N HIS A 252 7.99 10.59 -1.14
CA HIS A 252 8.53 11.92 -0.81
C HIS A 252 9.83 12.25 -1.56
N CYS A 253 10.66 11.24 -1.85
CA CYS A 253 11.84 11.42 -2.69
C CYS A 253 11.45 11.81 -4.12
N ALA A 254 10.46 11.12 -4.70
CA ALA A 254 9.90 11.44 -6.01
C ALA A 254 9.28 12.84 -6.04
N GLU A 255 8.49 13.22 -5.04
CA GLU A 255 7.89 14.56 -4.92
C GLU A 255 8.95 15.66 -4.87
N LYS A 256 10.01 15.47 -4.08
CA LYS A 256 11.14 16.41 -4.01
C LYS A 256 11.90 16.49 -5.32
N SER A 257 12.16 15.36 -5.98
CA SER A 257 12.88 15.32 -7.26
C SER A 257 12.09 15.94 -8.40
N CYS A 258 10.76 15.73 -8.43
CA CYS A 258 9.88 16.28 -9.46
C CYS A 258 9.39 17.71 -9.13
N GLY A 259 9.62 18.18 -7.90
CA GLY A 259 9.28 19.52 -7.43
C GLY A 259 7.77 19.77 -7.28
N CYS A 260 6.96 18.72 -7.12
CA CYS A 260 5.52 18.83 -6.94
C CYS A 260 4.95 17.60 -6.21
N ARG A 261 3.77 17.75 -5.61
CA ARG A 261 3.09 16.71 -4.81
C ARG A 261 2.16 15.85 -5.63
N ASP A 262 2.02 14.57 -5.27
CA ASP A 262 1.09 13.68 -5.97
C ASP A 262 -0.37 14.06 -5.65
N PRO A 263 -1.17 14.49 -6.65
CA PRO A 263 -2.59 14.79 -6.45
C PRO A 263 -3.40 13.56 -5.98
N LEU A 264 -2.92 12.34 -6.24
CA LEU A 264 -3.59 11.09 -5.88
C LEU A 264 -3.34 10.66 -4.42
N TYR A 265 -2.42 11.33 -3.72
CA TYR A 265 -2.07 11.01 -2.35
C TYR A 265 -2.39 12.17 -1.40
N MET A 266 -3.64 12.20 -0.93
CA MET A 266 -4.14 13.18 0.04
C MET A 266 -3.81 12.75 1.48
N ASN A 267 -2.53 12.75 1.85
CA ASN A 267 -2.17 12.69 3.26
C ASN A 267 -1.85 14.11 3.77
N ARG A 268 -2.77 14.63 4.58
CA ARG A 268 -2.87 16.04 5.03
C ARG A 268 -1.71 16.55 5.90
N ASN A 269 -0.78 15.69 6.31
CA ASN A 269 0.29 16.05 7.25
C ASN A 269 1.69 16.14 6.59
N SER A 270 1.76 16.38 5.28
CA SER A 270 3.04 16.67 4.64
C SER A 270 3.31 18.18 4.74
N ASP A 271 4.25 18.53 5.64
CA ASP A 271 4.93 19.83 5.78
C ASP A 271 5.75 20.21 4.53
N THR A 272 5.28 19.83 3.34
CA THR A 272 5.93 20.14 2.08
C THR A 272 5.18 21.28 1.41
N ASP A 273 5.82 22.46 1.37
CA ASP A 273 5.42 23.67 0.62
C ASP A 273 5.38 23.48 -0.91
N LEU A 274 5.37 22.24 -1.38
CA LEU A 274 5.39 21.90 -2.80
C LEU A 274 3.98 22.05 -3.40
N PRO A 275 3.85 22.62 -4.61
CA PRO A 275 2.57 22.70 -5.30
C PRO A 275 2.08 21.31 -5.74
N VAL A 276 0.77 21.15 -5.92
CA VAL A 276 0.19 19.92 -6.49
C VAL A 276 0.65 19.75 -7.94
N CYS A 277 1.09 18.54 -8.34
CA CYS A 277 1.51 18.27 -9.70
C CYS A 277 0.34 18.40 -10.69
N SER A 278 0.63 19.00 -11.85
CA SER A 278 -0.26 18.91 -13.01
C SER A 278 -0.27 17.50 -13.58
N THR A 279 -1.28 17.16 -14.39
CA THR A 279 -1.39 15.81 -14.96
C THR A 279 -0.23 15.48 -15.92
N ALA A 280 0.31 16.49 -16.62
CA ALA A 280 1.51 16.31 -17.43
C ALA A 280 2.76 15.95 -16.61
N ARG A 281 2.89 16.50 -15.38
CA ARG A 281 4.02 16.24 -14.48
C ARG A 281 3.91 14.94 -13.68
N LEU A 282 2.74 14.30 -13.66
CA LEU A 282 2.55 12.98 -13.04
C LEU A 282 3.49 11.91 -13.62
N ILE A 283 3.89 12.03 -14.89
CA ILE A 283 4.84 11.10 -15.52
C ILE A 283 6.15 11.05 -14.73
N CYS A 284 6.65 12.20 -14.27
CA CYS A 284 7.87 12.27 -13.46
C CYS A 284 7.73 11.44 -12.19
N LEU A 285 6.65 11.67 -11.42
CA LEU A 285 6.38 10.96 -10.17
C LEU A 285 6.27 9.44 -10.38
N ARG A 286 5.56 9.02 -11.42
CA ARG A 286 5.28 7.59 -11.68
C ARG A 286 6.42 6.84 -12.36
N SER A 287 7.33 7.56 -13.01
CA SER A 287 8.54 6.98 -13.60
C SER A 287 9.70 6.85 -12.59
N PHE A 288 9.66 7.62 -11.50
CA PHE A 288 10.72 7.63 -10.49
C PHE A 288 10.91 6.26 -9.81
N ASP A 289 9.80 5.55 -9.52
CA ASP A 289 9.81 4.19 -8.96
C ASP A 289 10.48 3.14 -9.87
N ARG A 290 10.65 3.41 -11.16
CA ARG A 290 11.25 2.46 -12.12
C ARG A 290 12.73 2.70 -12.42
N MET A 291 13.31 3.78 -11.89
CA MET A 291 14.71 4.14 -12.15
C MET A 291 15.69 3.68 -11.05
N GLN A 292 15.18 3.06 -9.98
CA GLN A 292 15.98 2.41 -8.92
C GLN A 292 15.84 0.90 -8.99
#